data_AF-R7N898-F1
#
_entry.id   AF-R7N898-F1
#
_cell.length_a   1.000
_cell.length_b   1.000
_cell.length_c   1.000
_cell.angle_alpha   90.00
_cell.angle_beta   90.00
_cell.angle_gamma   90.00
#
_symmetry.space_group_name_H-M   'P 1'
#
loop_
_entity.id
_entity.type
_entity.pdbx_description
1 polymer ?
#
loop_
_entity_poly.entity_id
_entity_poly.type
_entity_poly.pdbx_seq_one_letter_code
_entity_poly.pdbx_strand_id
1 'polypeptide(L)'
;MWNRRYIIRAMLRAYVKGEITREELQFTNEKQEEEVKNLEKKLLQAEKDYRSFLRQKKEKKQFVNALLSVKEKSVLTPELIRMLISKIILTPERCMEIKYRFGHTKAGYTDVFQYPRRTKWNEGGRNDD
;
A
#
# COMPACT_ATOMS: atom_id res chain seq x y z
N MET A 1 23.86 -12.85 -13.30
CA MET A 1 25.32 -12.62 -13.26
C MET A 1 26.12 -13.24 -14.42
N TRP A 2 25.60 -14.22 -15.17
CA TRP A 2 26.37 -14.90 -16.22
C TRP A 2 26.67 -14.05 -17.48
N ASN A 3 25.80 -13.10 -17.83
CA ASN A 3 25.99 -12.27 -19.04
C ASN A 3 27.14 -11.26 -18.96
N ARG A 4 27.32 -10.57 -17.83
CA ARG A 4 28.34 -9.50 -17.71
C ARG A 4 29.76 -10.04 -17.85
N ARG A 5 30.02 -11.20 -17.23
CA ARG A 5 31.32 -11.89 -17.31
C ARG A 5 31.62 -12.38 -18.73
N TYR A 6 30.58 -12.74 -19.49
CA TYR A 6 30.71 -13.15 -20.88
C TYR A 6 31.02 -11.98 -21.81
N ILE A 7 30.32 -10.85 -21.62
CA ILE A 7 30.49 -9.64 -22.44
C ILE A 7 31.88 -9.01 -22.23
N ILE A 8 32.34 -8.84 -20.98
CA ILE A 8 33.69 -8.31 -20.70
C ILE A 8 34.77 -9.22 -21.32
N ARG A 9 34.59 -10.54 -21.25
CA ARG A 9 35.53 -11.52 -21.80
C ARG A 9 35.48 -11.60 -23.34
N ALA A 10 34.39 -11.19 -23.97
CA ALA A 10 34.29 -11.02 -25.41
C ALA A 10 34.99 -9.74 -25.86
N MET A 11 34.76 -8.62 -25.17
CA MET A 11 35.42 -7.34 -25.46
C MET A 11 36.93 -7.39 -25.24
N LEU A 12 37.39 -8.01 -24.15
CA LEU A 12 38.82 -8.23 -23.93
C LEU A 12 39.46 -9.09 -25.03
N ARG A 13 38.73 -10.09 -25.54
CA ARG A 13 39.21 -10.91 -26.66
C ARG A 13 39.29 -10.13 -27.96
N ALA A 14 38.31 -9.26 -28.25
CA ALA A 14 38.35 -8.37 -29.41
C ALA A 14 39.52 -7.37 -29.31
N TYR A 15 39.77 -6.83 -28.11
CA TYR A 15 40.91 -5.93 -27.86
C TYR A 15 42.26 -6.62 -28.07
N VAL A 16 42.44 -7.83 -27.53
CA VAL A 16 43.67 -8.63 -27.71
C VAL A 16 43.91 -9.00 -29.18
N LYS A 17 42.84 -9.16 -29.97
CA LYS A 17 42.93 -9.38 -31.42
C LYS A 17 43.17 -8.11 -32.25
N GLY A 18 43.16 -6.93 -31.62
CA GLY A 18 43.29 -5.64 -32.31
C GLY A 18 42.05 -5.20 -33.09
N GLU A 19 40.90 -5.85 -32.87
CA GLU A 19 39.63 -5.53 -33.54
C GLU A 19 38.99 -4.24 -32.97
N ILE A 20 39.35 -3.87 -31.74
CA ILE A 20 38.90 -2.66 -31.07
C ILE A 20 40.08 -1.95 -30.39
N THR A 21 39.98 -0.64 -30.27
CA THR A 21 40.99 0.20 -29.63
C THR A 21 40.84 0.20 -28.10
N ARG A 22 41.86 0.69 -27.41
CA ARG A 22 41.85 0.80 -25.94
C ARG A 22 40.76 1.76 -25.46
N GLU A 23 40.54 2.83 -26.21
CA GLU A 23 39.53 3.85 -25.93
C GLU A 23 38.11 3.29 -26.07
N GLU A 24 37.86 2.50 -27.11
CA GLU A 24 36.58 1.81 -27.30
C GLU A 24 36.30 0.79 -26.19
N LEU A 25 37.32 0.03 -25.77
CA LEU A 25 37.21 -0.90 -24.66
C LEU A 25 36.90 -0.16 -23.33
N GLN A 26 37.55 0.98 -23.10
CA GLN A 26 37.34 1.76 -21.89
C GLN A 26 35.95 2.39 -21.85
N PHE A 27 35.52 3.00 -22.95
CA PHE A 27 34.19 3.58 -23.09
C PHE A 27 33.07 2.56 -22.89
N THR A 28 33.22 1.36 -23.46
CA THR A 28 32.23 0.29 -23.31
C THR A 28 32.17 -0.26 -21.88
N ASN A 29 33.30 -0.34 -21.18
CA ASN A 29 33.33 -0.69 -19.75
C ASN A 29 32.62 0.36 -18.89
N GLU A 30 32.92 1.64 -19.09
CA GLU A 30 32.29 2.75 -18.35
C GLU A 30 30.77 2.77 -18.57
N LYS A 31 30.32 2.59 -19.81
CA LYS A 31 28.90 2.49 -20.14
C LYS A 31 28.22 1.31 -19.45
N GLN A 32 28.88 0.15 -19.39
CA GLN A 32 28.34 -1.03 -18.70
C GLN A 32 28.27 -0.84 -17.18
N GLU A 33 29.22 -0.14 -16.58
CA GLU A 33 29.16 0.19 -15.15
C GLU A 33 28.00 1.12 -14.84
N GLU A 34 27.76 2.13 -15.67
CA GLU A 34 26.66 3.06 -15.52
C GLU A 34 25.29 2.35 -15.66
N GLU A 35 25.16 1.45 -16.64
CA GLU A 35 23.97 0.61 -16.80
C GLU A 35 23.72 -0.29 -15.60
N VAL A 36 24.77 -0.89 -15.03
CA VAL A 36 24.64 -1.71 -13.81
C VAL A 36 24.15 -0.89 -12.63
N LYS A 37 24.72 0.30 -12.39
CA LYS A 37 24.25 1.20 -11.33
C LYS A 37 22.78 1.57 -11.52
N ASN A 38 22.35 1.81 -12.76
CA ASN A 38 20.95 2.14 -13.06
C ASN A 38 20.02 0.95 -12.81
N LEU A 39 20.43 -0.25 -13.21
CA LEU A 39 19.68 -1.48 -12.96
C LEU A 39 19.56 -1.79 -11.47
N GLU A 40 20.63 -1.61 -10.69
CA GLU A 40 20.61 -1.77 -9.23
C GLU A 40 19.62 -0.82 -8.56
N LYS A 41 19.59 0.45 -8.98
CA LYS A 41 18.60 1.43 -8.50
C LYS A 41 17.16 0.98 -8.80
N LYS A 42 16.89 0.51 -10.01
CA LYS A 42 15.57 0.00 -10.41
C LYS A 42 15.17 -1.24 -9.61
N LEU A 43 16.12 -2.15 -9.36
CA LEU A 43 15.90 -3.37 -8.57
C LEU A 43 15.52 -3.02 -7.13
N LEU A 44 16.28 -2.11 -6.51
CA LEU A 44 16.00 -1.64 -5.15
C LEU A 44 14.60 -0.99 -5.05
N GLN A 45 14.21 -0.22 -6.05
CA GLN A 45 12.88 0.39 -6.09
C GLN A 45 11.78 -0.68 -6.22
N ALA A 46 11.94 -1.64 -7.12
CA ALA A 46 11.00 -2.74 -7.30
C ALA A 46 10.85 -3.59 -6.02
N GLU A 47 11.92 -3.82 -5.28
CA GLU A 47 11.86 -4.54 -3.99
C GLU A 47 11.08 -3.75 -2.92
N LYS A 48 11.26 -2.43 -2.86
CA LYS A 48 10.49 -1.56 -1.96
C LYS A 48 9.00 -1.58 -2.31
N ASP A 49 8.68 -1.48 -3.60
CA ASP A 49 7.31 -1.51 -4.10
C ASP A 49 6.66 -2.87 -3.86
N TYR A 50 7.40 -3.97 -4.01
CA TYR A 50 6.90 -5.30 -3.67
C TYR A 50 6.61 -5.45 -2.17
N ARG A 51 7.49 -4.95 -1.30
CA ARG A 51 7.25 -4.96 0.16
C ARG A 51 6.03 -4.13 0.54
N SER A 52 5.81 -2.97 -0.09
CA SER A 52 4.63 -2.15 0.17
C SER A 52 3.35 -2.85 -0.30
N PHE A 53 3.36 -3.47 -1.48
CA PHE A 53 2.28 -4.29 -1.99
C PHE A 53 1.91 -5.45 -1.04
N LEU A 54 2.90 -6.15 -0.48
CA LEU A 54 2.65 -7.21 0.49
C LEU A 54 1.98 -6.71 1.77
N ARG A 55 2.36 -5.53 2.27
CA ARG A 55 1.70 -4.90 3.43
C ARG A 55 0.24 -4.57 3.11
N GLN A 56 -0.01 -3.92 1.98
CA GLN A 56 -1.38 -3.61 1.54
C GLN A 56 -2.22 -4.87 1.34
N LYS A 57 -1.65 -5.95 0.82
CA LYS A 57 -2.34 -7.24 0.66
C LYS A 57 -2.75 -7.82 2.01
N LYS A 58 -1.89 -7.73 3.04
CA LYS A 58 -2.22 -8.18 4.40
C LYS A 58 -3.34 -7.33 5.01
N GLU A 59 -3.26 -6.00 4.89
CA GLU A 59 -4.28 -5.08 5.38
C GLU A 59 -5.65 -5.32 4.71
N LYS A 60 -5.67 -5.50 3.38
CA LYS A 60 -6.89 -5.85 2.65
C LYS A 60 -7.47 -7.19 3.09
N LYS A 61 -6.63 -8.21 3.32
CA LYS A 61 -7.08 -9.51 3.84
C LYS A 61 -7.67 -9.39 5.24
N GLN A 62 -7.05 -8.60 6.12
CA GLN A 62 -7.57 -8.32 7.46
C GLN A 62 -8.92 -7.60 7.40
N PHE A 63 -9.07 -6.63 6.50
CA PHE A 63 -10.35 -5.93 6.27
C PHE A 63 -11.45 -6.89 5.80
N VAL A 64 -11.17 -7.74 4.81
CA VAL A 64 -12.13 -8.74 4.31
C VAL A 64 -12.50 -9.73 5.41
N ASN A 65 -11.53 -10.22 6.18
CA ASN A 65 -11.79 -11.12 7.30
C ASN A 65 -12.62 -10.46 8.39
N ALA A 66 -12.37 -9.17 8.70
CA ALA A 66 -13.18 -8.41 9.63
C ALA A 66 -14.65 -8.33 9.15
N LEU A 67 -14.87 -8.00 7.87
CA LEU A 67 -16.21 -7.97 7.28
C LEU A 67 -16.92 -9.34 7.34
N LEU A 68 -16.21 -10.43 7.05
CA LEU A 68 -16.77 -11.78 7.13
C LEU A 68 -17.11 -12.18 8.57
N SER A 69 -16.23 -11.86 9.53
CA SER A 69 -16.50 -12.13 10.96
C SER A 69 -17.68 -11.34 11.51
N VAL A 70 -17.90 -10.12 11.03
CA VAL A 70 -19.09 -9.33 11.37
C VAL A 70 -20.34 -9.95 10.74
N LYS A 71 -20.25 -10.41 9.48
CA LYS A 71 -21.36 -11.10 8.79
C LYS A 71 -21.79 -12.39 9.50
N GLU A 72 -20.84 -13.16 10.02
CA GLU A 72 -21.13 -14.42 10.76
C GLU A 72 -21.67 -14.18 12.17
N LYS A 73 -21.28 -13.07 12.83
CA LYS A 73 -21.76 -12.71 14.17
C LYS A 73 -23.03 -11.86 14.18
N SER A 74 -23.36 -11.21 13.07
CA SER A 74 -24.57 -10.40 12.97
C SER A 74 -25.78 -11.28 12.65
N VAL A 75 -26.67 -11.45 13.63
CA VAL A 75 -28.06 -11.93 13.43
C VAL A 75 -28.87 -10.94 12.55
N LEU A 76 -28.27 -9.82 12.16
CA LEU A 76 -28.82 -8.84 11.23
C LEU A 76 -28.54 -9.29 9.79
N THR A 77 -29.53 -9.93 9.16
CA THR A 77 -29.50 -10.17 7.71
C THR A 77 -29.50 -8.83 6.95
N PRO A 78 -28.94 -8.78 5.73
CA PRO A 78 -29.02 -7.59 4.87
C PRO A 78 -30.45 -7.08 4.67
N GLU A 79 -31.45 -7.97 4.75
CA GLU A 79 -32.87 -7.64 4.71
C GLU A 79 -33.32 -6.85 5.95
N LEU A 80 -32.90 -7.27 7.16
CA LEU A 80 -33.18 -6.56 8.40
C LEU A 80 -32.53 -5.17 8.40
N ILE A 81 -31.30 -5.04 7.90
CA ILE A 81 -30.63 -3.75 7.76
C ILE A 81 -31.40 -2.83 6.79
N ARG A 82 -31.91 -3.35 5.66
CA ARG A 82 -32.76 -2.60 4.73
C ARG A 82 -34.10 -2.20 5.34
N MET A 83 -34.66 -3.01 6.23
CA MET A 83 -35.88 -2.67 6.97
C MET A 83 -35.65 -1.60 8.03
N LEU A 84 -34.49 -1.60 8.70
CA LEU A 84 -34.18 -0.70 9.81
C LEU A 84 -33.65 0.66 9.34
N ILE A 85 -32.84 0.67 8.29
CA ILE A 85 -32.14 1.87 7.84
C ILE A 85 -32.85 2.47 6.61
N SER A 86 -33.16 3.76 6.71
CA SER A 86 -33.75 4.54 5.61
C SER A 86 -32.64 4.98 4.65
N LYS A 87 -31.56 5.55 5.20
CA LYS A 87 -30.46 6.09 4.40
C LYS A 87 -29.16 6.11 5.22
N ILE A 88 -28.05 5.82 4.56
CA ILE A 88 -26.70 6.05 5.07
C ILE A 88 -26.08 7.16 4.23
N ILE A 89 -25.60 8.22 4.88
CA ILE A 89 -24.93 9.35 4.23
C ILE A 89 -23.47 9.34 4.70
N LEU A 90 -22.54 9.26 3.74
CA LEU A 90 -21.11 9.39 3.98
C LEU A 90 -20.70 10.80 3.55
N THR A 91 -20.21 11.61 4.48
CA THR A 91 -19.70 12.94 4.14
C THR A 91 -18.19 12.89 3.85
N PRO A 92 -17.66 13.84 3.05
CA PRO A 92 -16.22 13.94 2.75
C PRO A 92 -15.33 14.06 3.99
N GLU A 93 -15.91 14.51 5.10
CA GLU A 93 -15.23 14.73 6.38
C GLU A 93 -15.07 13.46 7.23
N ARG A 94 -15.31 12.27 6.65
CA ARG A 94 -15.31 10.98 7.36
C ARG A 94 -16.36 10.93 8.47
N CYS A 95 -17.47 11.64 8.30
CA CYS A 95 -18.66 11.45 9.12
C CYS A 95 -19.61 10.50 8.39
N MET A 96 -20.23 9.59 9.15
CA MET A 96 -21.24 8.67 8.67
C MET A 96 -22.53 8.96 9.43
N GLU A 97 -23.59 9.34 8.72
CA GLU A 97 -24.93 9.54 9.28
C GLU A 97 -25.84 8.37 8.88
N ILE A 98 -26.51 7.77 9.86
CA ILE A 98 -27.47 6.69 9.65
C ILE A 98 -28.86 7.20 10.04
N LYS A 99 -29.75 7.30 9.05
CA LYS A 99 -31.17 7.62 9.26
C LYS A 99 -31.97 6.33 9.34
N TYR A 100 -32.69 6.13 10.43
CA TYR A 100 -33.49 4.93 10.64
C TYR A 100 -34.94 5.14 10.18
N ARG A 101 -35.62 4.06 9.79
CA ARG A 101 -37.04 4.10 9.38
C ARG A 101 -38.00 4.12 10.58
N PHE A 102 -37.51 3.73 11.76
CA PHE A 102 -38.29 3.69 12.99
C PHE A 102 -38.04 4.97 13.79
N GLY A 103 -39.11 5.71 14.08
CA GLY A 103 -39.08 6.89 14.94
C GLY A 103 -40.50 7.24 15.37
N HIS A 104 -40.74 7.32 16.68
CA HIS A 104 -42.05 7.68 17.24
C HIS A 104 -42.38 9.17 17.13
N THR A 105 -41.50 9.98 16.53
CA THR A 105 -41.65 11.42 16.39
C THR A 105 -41.46 11.84 14.93
N LYS A 106 -42.16 12.91 14.52
CA LYS A 106 -42.17 13.46 13.14
C LYS A 106 -40.78 13.80 12.58
N ALA A 107 -39.72 13.83 13.41
CA ALA A 107 -38.35 14.18 13.04
C ALA A 107 -37.47 12.98 12.61
N GLY A 108 -37.86 11.74 12.91
CA GLY A 108 -37.05 10.55 12.64
C GLY A 108 -35.79 10.43 13.53
N TYR A 109 -35.35 9.20 13.81
CA TYR A 109 -34.12 8.94 14.59
C TYR A 109 -32.91 8.90 13.64
N THR A 110 -31.84 9.66 13.97
CA THR A 110 -30.61 9.74 13.17
C THR A 110 -29.40 9.61 14.09
N ASP A 111 -28.52 8.63 13.81
CA ASP A 111 -27.21 8.54 14.45
C ASP A 111 -26.15 9.22 13.59
N VAL A 112 -25.24 9.96 14.22
CA VAL A 112 -24.09 10.59 13.57
C VAL A 112 -22.82 10.04 14.17
N PHE A 113 -22.04 9.34 13.34
CA PHE A 113 -20.73 8.81 13.69
C PHE A 113 -19.65 9.67 13.06
N GLN A 114 -18.90 10.40 13.88
CA GLN A 114 -17.73 11.14 13.43
C GLN A 114 -16.47 10.38 13.82
N TYR A 115 -15.61 10.07 12.85
CA TYR A 115 -14.31 9.49 13.15
C TYR A 115 -13.50 10.49 14.02
N PRO A 116 -12.99 10.10 15.20
CA PRO A 116 -12.25 11.04 16.03
C PRO A 116 -11.01 11.55 15.28
N ARG A 117 -10.87 12.88 15.15
CA ARG A 117 -9.57 13.48 14.80
C ARG A 117 -8.62 13.08 15.92
N ARG A 118 -7.60 12.28 15.59
CA ARG A 118 -6.51 11.81 16.48
C ARG A 118 -6.41 12.65 17.77
N THR A 119 -6.95 12.15 18.87
CA THR A 119 -6.56 12.62 20.19
C THR A 119 -5.07 12.32 20.32
N LYS A 120 -4.25 13.36 20.47
CA LYS A 120 -2.83 13.20 20.83
C LYS A 120 -2.79 12.44 22.15
N TRP A 121 -2.53 11.14 22.08
CA TRP A 121 -2.22 10.32 23.23
C TRP A 121 -0.78 10.65 23.60
N ASN A 122 -0.57 11.70 24.39
CA ASN A 122 0.69 12.08 25.02
C ASN A 122 0.36 13.11 26.10
N GLU A 123 0.19 12.65 27.33
CA GLU A 123 0.62 13.36 28.55
C GLU A 123 0.46 12.37 29.70
N GLY A 124 1.55 11.66 30.00
CA GLY A 124 1.67 10.93 31.26
C GLY A 124 1.74 11.95 32.38
N GLY A 125 0.63 12.14 33.09
CA GLY A 125 0.60 12.75 34.41
C GLY A 125 0.90 11.66 35.44
N ARG A 126 2.10 11.70 36.01
CA ARG A 126 2.34 11.15 37.35
C ARG A 126 1.47 11.97 38.30
N ASN A 127 0.47 11.33 38.91
CA ASN A 127 -0.12 11.85 40.14
C ASN A 127 0.72 11.26 41.28
N ASP A 128 1.61 12.09 41.83
CA ASP A 128 2.11 11.89 43.19
C ASP A 128 1.19 12.71 44.09
N ASP A 129 0.24 12.04 44.74
CA ASP A 129 -0.41 12.45 46.00
C ASP A 129 -0.53 11.20 46.89
#